data_AF-A0A655ZV23-F1
#
_entry.id   AF-A0A655ZV23-F1
#
_cell.length_a   1.000
_cell.length_b   1.000
_cell.length_c   1.000
_cell.angle_alpha   90.00
_cell.angle_beta   90.00
_cell.angle_gamma   90.00
#
_symmetry.space_group_name_H-M   'P 1'
#
loop_
_entity.id
_entity.type
_entity.pdbx_description
1 polymer ?
#
loop_
_entity_poly.entity_id
_entity_poly.type
_entity_poly.pdbx_seq_one_letter_code
_entity_poly.pdbx_strand_id
1 'polypeptide(L)'
;MGVLVELIRNLNRALGVTSVVVSHDVPEVMSIADWVYLLADGKVIAQGSPQALRDNPDPRVQQFLCGDADGPVPFRFPAQPIEQELFSAK
;
A
#
# COMPACT_ATOMS: atom_id res chain seq x y z
N MET A 1 -5.84 -14.76 4.82
CA MET A 1 -6.61 -13.76 5.58
C MET A 1 -6.31 -13.99 7.05
N GLY A 2 -5.59 -13.08 7.69
CA GLY A 2 -5.19 -13.21 9.09
C GLY A 2 -6.38 -13.23 10.05
N VAL A 3 -6.21 -13.98 11.15
CA VAL A 3 -7.25 -14.16 12.19
C VAL A 3 -7.74 -12.82 12.77
N LEU A 4 -6.85 -11.84 12.90
CA LEU A 4 -7.18 -10.51 13.43
C LEU A 4 -8.11 -9.72 12.50
N VAL A 5 -7.86 -9.77 11.20
CA VAL A 5 -8.63 -9.06 10.16
C VAL A 5 -10.05 -9.60 10.09
N GLU A 6 -10.19 -10.93 10.19
CA GLU A 6 -11.49 -11.59 10.26
C GLU A 6 -12.26 -11.21 11.53
N LEU A 7 -11.58 -11.16 12.69
CA LEU A 7 -12.19 -10.73 13.94
C LEU A 7 -12.73 -9.29 13.85
N ILE A 8 -11.95 -8.35 13.31
CA ILE A 8 -12.38 -6.95 13.13
C ILE A 8 -13.64 -6.88 12.26
N ARG A 9 -13.65 -7.58 11.13
CA ARG A 9 -14.81 -7.64 10.22
C ARG A 9 -16.04 -8.23 10.90
N ASN A 10 -15.86 -9.28 11.69
CA ASN A 10 -16.96 -9.92 12.39
C ASN A 10 -17.54 -9.01 13.49
N LEU A 11 -16.69 -8.30 14.23
CA LEU A 11 -17.14 -7.32 15.23
C LEU A 11 -17.88 -6.15 14.59
N ASN A 12 -17.36 -5.60 13.49
CA ASN A 12 -18.03 -4.54 12.73
C ASN A 12 -19.43 -4.99 12.27
N ARG A 13 -19.55 -6.18 11.70
CA ARG A 13 -20.85 -6.72 11.22
C ARG A 13 -21.82 -7.07 12.34
N ALA A 14 -21.33 -7.65 13.44
CA ALA A 14 -22.18 -8.11 14.54
C ALA A 14 -22.67 -6.95 15.42
N LEU A 15 -21.84 -5.93 15.61
CA LEU A 15 -22.11 -4.84 16.56
C LEU A 15 -22.43 -3.49 15.89
N GLY A 16 -22.25 -3.38 14.57
CA GLY A 16 -22.45 -2.12 13.84
C GLY A 16 -21.44 -1.04 14.21
N VAL A 17 -20.28 -1.41 14.77
CA VAL A 17 -19.25 -0.46 15.19
C VAL A 17 -18.50 0.11 13.99
N THR A 18 -18.17 1.40 14.02
CA THR A 18 -17.23 1.98 13.03
C THR A 18 -15.80 1.58 13.39
N SER A 19 -15.05 1.06 12.43
CA SER A 19 -13.66 0.62 12.62
C SER A 19 -12.73 1.38 11.69
N VAL A 20 -11.65 1.93 12.25
CA VAL A 20 -10.55 2.55 11.50
C VAL A 20 -9.32 1.68 11.69
N VAL A 21 -8.77 1.17 10.58
CA VAL A 21 -7.62 0.25 10.58
C VAL A 21 -6.46 0.93 9.87
N VAL A 22 -5.30 0.99 10.54
CA VAL A 22 -4.04 1.48 9.97
C VAL A 22 -3.11 0.30 9.78
N SER A 23 -2.76 0.00 8.53
CA SER A 23 -1.84 -1.08 8.18
C SER A 23 -1.03 -0.72 6.95
N HIS A 24 0.09 -1.43 6.77
CA HIS A 24 0.87 -1.46 5.54
C HIS A 24 0.59 -2.72 4.71
N ASP A 25 -0.12 -3.71 5.24
CA ASP A 25 -0.57 -4.89 4.49
C ASP A 25 -1.81 -4.53 3.66
N VAL A 26 -1.57 -4.19 2.40
CA VAL A 26 -2.60 -3.75 1.45
C VAL A 26 -3.62 -4.85 1.16
N PRO A 27 -3.23 -6.08 0.75
CA PRO A 27 -4.19 -7.14 0.47
C PRO A 27 -5.13 -7.45 1.63
N GLU A 28 -4.62 -7.48 2.87
CA GLU A 28 -5.44 -7.78 4.04
C GLU A 28 -6.46 -6.67 4.32
N VAL A 29 -6.05 -5.40 4.35
CA VAL A 29 -6.98 -4.28 4.60
C VAL A 29 -8.03 -4.17 3.50
N MET A 30 -7.62 -4.29 2.24
CA MET A 30 -8.52 -4.24 1.08
C MET A 30 -9.62 -5.31 1.13
N SER A 31 -9.39 -6.43 1.84
CA SER A 31 -10.35 -7.52 1.95
C SER A 31 -11.52 -7.26 2.92
N ILE A 32 -11.36 -6.28 3.83
CA ILE A 32 -12.35 -5.95 4.86
C ILE A 32 -12.82 -4.50 4.84
N ALA A 33 -12.08 -3.61 4.21
CA ALA A 33 -12.38 -2.19 4.20
C ALA A 33 -13.50 -1.85 3.21
N ASP A 34 -14.47 -1.06 3.65
CA ASP A 34 -15.46 -0.45 2.78
C ASP A 34 -14.88 0.76 2.01
N TRP A 35 -13.97 1.49 2.69
CA TRP A 35 -13.31 2.68 2.17
C TRP A 35 -11.87 2.75 2.66
N VAL A 36 -10.96 3.18 1.79
CA VAL A 36 -9.52 3.21 2.05
C VAL A 36 -8.98 4.60 1.72
N TYR A 37 -8.01 5.05 2.52
CA TYR A 37 -7.22 6.26 2.29
C TYR A 37 -5.75 5.86 2.19
N LEU A 38 -5.06 6.38 1.17
CA LEU A 38 -3.62 6.21 1.01
C LEU A 38 -2.91 7.52 1.31
N LEU A 39 -1.91 7.47 2.17
CA LEU A 39 -1.15 8.63 2.61
C LEU A 39 0.31 8.53 2.16
N ALA A 40 0.84 9.62 1.62
CA ALA A 40 2.25 9.82 1.33
C ALA A 40 2.61 11.29 1.57
N ASP A 41 3.82 11.56 2.06
CA ASP A 41 4.33 12.92 2.33
C ASP A 41 3.37 13.78 3.19
N GLY A 42 2.69 13.15 4.15
CA GLY A 42 1.72 13.82 5.02
C GLY A 42 0.41 14.25 4.34
N LYS A 43 0.15 13.77 3.11
CA LYS A 43 -1.05 14.09 2.33
C LYS A 43 -1.78 12.82 1.93
N VAL A 44 -3.10 12.94 1.77
CA VAL A 44 -3.91 11.89 1.13
C VAL A 44 -3.65 11.95 -0.37
N ILE A 45 -3.09 10.88 -0.92
CA ILE A 45 -2.78 10.77 -2.36
C ILE A 45 -3.83 9.97 -3.13
N ALA A 46 -4.59 9.10 -2.45
CA ALA A 46 -5.74 8.41 -3.03
C ALA A 46 -6.77 8.07 -1.95
N GLN A 47 -8.03 7.98 -2.34
CA GLN A 47 -9.13 7.56 -1.47
C GLN A 47 -10.26 6.93 -2.30
N GLY A 48 -10.98 5.96 -1.72
CA GLY A 48 -12.08 5.31 -2.42
C GLY A 48 -12.39 3.92 -1.91
N SER A 49 -13.25 3.21 -2.64
CA SER A 49 -13.43 1.78 -2.43
C SER A 49 -12.16 1.01 -2.80
N PRO A 50 -11.96 -0.22 -2.28
CA PRO A 50 -10.85 -1.08 -2.69
C PRO A 50 -10.74 -1.25 -4.21
N GLN A 51 -11.87 -1.30 -4.91
CA GLN A 51 -11.88 -1.41 -6.37
C GLN A 51 -11.40 -0.12 -7.04
N ALA A 52 -11.89 1.04 -6.60
CA ALA A 52 -11.48 2.33 -7.17
C ALA A 52 -9.98 2.60 -6.99
N LEU A 53 -9.38 2.12 -5.89
CA LEU A 53 -7.94 2.22 -5.66
C LEU A 53 -7.12 1.29 -6.56
N ARG A 54 -7.60 0.05 -6.78
CA ARG A 54 -6.95 -0.87 -7.73
C ARG A 54 -6.96 -0.33 -9.15
N ASP A 55 -8.05 0.33 -9.55
CA ASP A 55 -8.20 0.92 -10.88
C ASP A 55 -7.64 2.35 -10.99
N ASN A 56 -6.96 2.85 -9.95
CA ASN A 56 -6.45 4.22 -9.93
C ASN A 56 -5.27 4.41 -10.90
N PRO A 57 -5.30 5.37 -11.83
CA PRO A 57 -4.23 5.54 -12.82
C PRO A 57 -2.95 6.18 -12.27
N ASP A 58 -2.92 6.68 -11.03
CA ASP A 58 -1.72 7.33 -10.46
C ASP A 58 -0.59 6.30 -10.26
N PRO A 59 0.59 6.50 -10.90
CA PRO A 59 1.72 5.58 -10.77
C PRO A 59 2.24 5.42 -9.34
N ARG A 60 2.09 6.43 -8.46
CA ARG A 60 2.49 6.33 -7.04
C ARG A 60 1.60 5.37 -6.28
N VAL A 61 0.31 5.43 -6.58
CA VAL A 61 -0.70 4.55 -5.99
C VAL A 61 -0.44 3.12 -6.45
N GLN A 62 -0.26 2.92 -7.77
CA GLN A 62 0.05 1.61 -8.33
C GLN A 62 1.36 1.03 -7.78
N GLN A 63 2.45 1.81 -7.74
CA GLN A 63 3.72 1.38 -7.17
C GLN A 63 3.56 0.90 -5.72
N PHE A 64 2.79 1.61 -4.90
CA PHE A 64 2.52 1.21 -3.52
C PHE A 64 1.63 -0.04 -3.41
N LEU A 65 0.55 -0.12 -4.20
CA LEU A 65 -0.39 -1.24 -4.16
C LEU A 65 0.22 -2.55 -4.69
N CYS A 66 1.04 -2.46 -5.74
CA CYS A 66 1.69 -3.60 -6.39
C CYS A 66 3.03 -3.96 -5.73
N GLY A 67 3.64 -3.03 -5.00
CA GLY A 67 4.95 -3.23 -4.39
C GLY A 67 6.10 -3.20 -5.41
N ASP A 68 5.93 -2.45 -6.50
CA ASP A 68 6.93 -2.37 -7.57
C ASP A 68 8.21 -1.67 -7.10
N ALA A 69 9.36 -2.25 -7.45
CA ALA A 69 10.67 -1.68 -7.10
C ALA A 69 10.93 -0.36 -7.84
N ASP A 70 10.44 -0.26 -9.07
CA ASP A 70 10.59 0.91 -9.93
C ASP A 70 9.29 1.71 -9.96
N GLY A 71 9.40 3.02 -9.83
CA GLY A 71 8.26 3.92 -9.94
C GLY A 71 8.61 5.37 -9.60
N PRO A 72 7.60 6.25 -9.51
CA PRO A 72 7.81 7.67 -9.22
C PRO A 72 8.39 7.94 -7.83
N VAL A 73 8.32 6.99 -6.89
CA VAL A 73 8.96 7.09 -5.58
C VAL A 73 10.36 6.49 -5.67
N PRO A 74 11.43 7.30 -5.66
CA PRO A 74 12.80 6.81 -5.80
C PRO A 74 13.30 6.16 -4.51
N PHE A 75 14.27 5.25 -4.63
CA PHE A 75 15.03 4.80 -3.47
C PHE A 75 15.79 5.97 -2.85
N ARG A 76 15.67 6.10 -1.52
CA ARG A 76 16.36 7.14 -0.76
C ARG A 76 17.88 7.09 -0.91
N PHE A 77 18.43 5.90 -1.16
CA PHE A 77 19.84 5.66 -1.43
C PHE A 77 19.96 4.98 -2.80
N PRO A 78 20.12 5.74 -3.89
CA PRO A 78 20.30 5.15 -5.20
C PRO A 78 21.63 4.40 -5.27
N ALA A 79 21.62 3.20 -5.82
CA ALA A 79 22.82 2.42 -6.11
C ALA A 79 23.37 2.81 -7.49
N GLN A 80 24.69 2.64 -7.67
CA GLN A 80 25.28 2.69 -9.01
C GLN A 80 24.88 1.43 -9.79
N PRO A 81 24.94 1.46 -11.13
CA PRO A 81 24.83 0.24 -11.91
C PRO A 81 25.81 -0.82 -11.40
N ILE A 82 25.32 -2.06 -11.27
CA ILE A 82 26.08 -3.14 -10.63
C ILE A 82 27.40 -3.41 -11.37
N GLU A 83 27.46 -3.16 -12.69
CA GLU A 83 28.70 -3.28 -13.45
C GLU A 83 29.74 -2.25 -13.00
N GLN A 84 29.33 -1.02 -12.71
CA GLN A 84 30.24 0.00 -12.19
C GLN A 84 30.70 -0.39 -10.79
N GLU A 85 29.82 -0.86 -9.91
CA GLU A 85 30.21 -1.28 -8.57
C GLU A 85 31.19 -2.47 -8.57
N LEU A 86 30.96 -3.48 -9.42
CA LEU A 86 31.78 -4.69 -9.49
C LEU A 86 33.11 -4.48 -10.24
N PHE A 87 33.15 -3.62 -11.26
CA PHE A 87 34.31 -3.47 -12.14
C PHE A 87 35.09 -2.15 -11.95
N SER A 88 34.67 -1.24 -11.05
CA SER A 88 35.44 -0.02 -10.72
C SER A 88 36.67 -0.23 -9.83
N ALA A 89 36.91 -1.47 -9.36
CA ALA A 89 38.06 -1.83 -8.52
C ALA A 89 39.26 -2.40 -9.30
N LYS A 90 39.42 -2.05 -10.59
CA LYS A 90 40.61 -2.39 -11.39
C LYS A 90 41.29 -1.16 -11.95
#